data_AF-A0AAU1LFL3-F1
#
_entry.id   AF-A0AAU1LFL3-F1
#
_cell.length_a   1.000
_cell.length_b   1.000
_cell.length_c   1.000
_cell.angle_alpha   90.00
_cell.angle_beta   90.00
_cell.angle_gamma   90.00
#
_symmetry.space_group_name_H-M   'P 1'
#
loop_
_entity.id
_entity.type
_entity.pdbx_description
1 polymer ?
#
loop_
_entity_poly.entity_id
_entity_poly.type
_entity_poly.pdbx_seq_one_letter_code
_entity_poly.pdbx_strand_id
1 'polypeptide(L)'
;MSALSTLALRGPFWVDARLHRLSLWTGVALLALAAAALPAARWYVDGLGADLTASGCKVEKIVPGCGIPVRHYLSVSLYFNRLFFLTSWLLTVLPVLLGAFVAGPVVGRELESGTYRLQWTQSVTPGRWLAGKLLLPAAGALLVLPASVLVQG
;
A
#
# COMPACT_ATOMS: atom_id res chain seq x y z
N MET A 1 27.63 18.47 12.52
CA MET A 1 26.58 17.43 12.51
C MET A 1 25.22 18.14 12.52
N SER A 2 24.86 19.01 11.58
CA SER A 2 24.77 18.91 10.11
C SER A 2 23.77 17.84 9.66
N ALA A 3 22.63 18.30 9.13
CA ALA A 3 21.58 17.57 8.39
C ALA A 3 20.43 16.96 9.22
N LEU A 4 19.49 17.79 9.69
CA LEU A 4 18.10 17.38 9.99
C LEU A 4 17.17 18.61 10.04
N SER A 5 17.18 19.45 9.00
CA SER A 5 16.33 20.67 8.99
C SER A 5 15.65 20.97 7.65
N THR A 6 15.60 20.05 6.69
CA THR A 6 15.14 20.34 5.32
C THR A 6 13.71 19.90 4.98
N LEU A 7 12.87 19.55 5.96
CA LEU A 7 11.44 19.28 5.75
C LEU A 7 10.52 20.30 6.44
N ALA A 8 11.00 21.53 6.60
CA ALA A 8 10.09 22.64 6.86
C ALA A 8 9.33 22.97 5.55
N LEU A 9 8.25 22.24 5.27
CA LEU A 9 7.24 22.69 4.33
C LEU A 9 6.86 24.12 4.78
N ARG A 10 7.16 25.14 3.98
CA ARG A 10 6.71 26.53 4.20
C ARG A 10 6.17 27.03 2.87
N GLY A 11 4.92 27.51 2.87
CA GLY A 11 4.19 27.95 1.68
C GLY A 11 2.79 27.31 1.57
N PRO A 12 2.03 27.57 0.48
CA PRO A 12 0.62 27.17 0.30
C PRO A 12 0.35 25.66 0.47
N PHE A 13 1.36 24.80 0.30
CA PHE A 13 1.31 23.37 0.63
C PHE A 13 0.93 23.08 2.10
N TRP A 14 1.28 23.96 3.04
CA TRP A 14 0.90 23.80 4.45
C TRP A 14 -0.61 24.03 4.66
N VAL A 15 -1.18 24.96 3.90
CA VAL A 15 -2.61 25.28 3.95
C VAL A 15 -3.40 24.13 3.32
N ASP A 16 -2.91 23.61 2.19
CA ASP A 16 -3.52 22.49 1.50
C ASP A 16 -3.45 21.18 2.31
N ALA A 17 -2.30 20.93 2.95
CA ALA A 17 -2.12 19.80 3.86
C ALA A 17 -3.00 19.90 5.13
N ARG A 18 -3.29 21.11 5.65
CA ARG A 18 -4.25 21.27 6.75
C ARG A 18 -5.68 21.05 6.29
N LEU A 19 -6.05 21.58 5.12
CA LEU A 19 -7.40 21.46 4.57
C LEU A 19 -7.75 20.00 4.22
N HIS A 20 -6.77 19.25 3.68
CA HIS A 20 -6.94 17.86 3.26
C HIS A 20 -6.35 16.86 4.28
N ARG A 21 -6.05 17.32 5.51
CA ARG A 21 -5.45 16.49 6.57
C ARG A 21 -6.21 15.18 6.77
N LEU A 22 -7.53 15.24 6.82
CA LEU A 22 -8.38 14.07 7.02
C LEU A 22 -8.24 13.07 5.87
N SER A 23 -8.24 13.55 4.62
CA SER A 23 -8.07 12.70 3.42
C SER A 23 -6.68 12.06 3.33
N LEU A 24 -5.64 12.81 3.74
CA LEU A 24 -4.28 12.27 3.84
C LEU A 24 -4.18 11.19 4.93
N TRP A 25 -4.74 11.45 6.12
CA TRP A 25 -4.73 10.47 7.22
C TRP A 25 -5.58 9.23 6.92
N THR A 26 -6.73 9.36 6.25
CA THR A 26 -7.54 8.21 5.85
C THR A 26 -6.80 7.36 4.81
N GLY A 27 -6.14 7.98 3.83
CA GLY A 27 -5.32 7.27 2.85
C GLY A 27 -4.16 6.51 3.51
N VAL A 28 -3.42 7.17 4.41
CA VAL A 28 -2.32 6.54 5.18
C VAL A 28 -2.84 5.41 6.06
N ALA A 29 -3.96 5.62 6.76
CA ALA A 29 -4.55 4.60 7.64
C ALA A 29 -5.02 3.36 6.85
N LEU A 30 -5.64 3.56 5.68
CA LEU A 30 -6.05 2.47 4.80
C LEU A 30 -4.84 1.69 4.27
N LEU A 31 -3.79 2.39 3.84
CA LEU A 31 -2.55 1.75 3.40
C LEU A 31 -1.87 0.96 4.53
N ALA A 32 -1.83 1.52 5.74
CA ALA A 32 -1.26 0.85 6.91
C ALA A 32 -2.08 -0.38 7.32
N LEU A 33 -3.41 -0.29 7.32
CA LEU A 33 -4.31 -1.42 7.58
C LEU A 33 -4.11 -2.54 6.56
N ALA A 34 -4.05 -2.18 5.27
CA ALA A 34 -3.80 -3.13 4.20
C ALA A 34 -2.43 -3.81 4.34
N ALA A 35 -1.38 -3.04 4.63
CA ALA A 35 -0.02 -3.56 4.84
C ALA A 35 0.08 -4.48 6.07
N ALA A 36 -0.75 -4.28 7.10
CA ALA A 36 -0.78 -5.11 8.30
C ALA A 36 -1.67 -6.37 8.18
N ALA A 37 -2.78 -6.28 7.44
CA ALA A 37 -3.72 -7.38 7.29
C ALA A 37 -3.11 -8.59 6.56
N LEU A 38 -2.26 -8.32 5.56
CA LEU A 38 -1.60 -9.37 4.76
C LEU A 38 -0.64 -10.24 5.61
N PRO A 39 0.36 -9.71 6.32
CA PRO A 39 1.23 -10.53 7.16
C PRO A 39 0.47 -11.20 8.30
N ALA A 40 -0.55 -10.55 8.88
CA ALA A 40 -1.37 -11.14 9.94
C ALA A 40 -2.12 -12.40 9.47
N ALA A 41 -2.68 -12.35 8.26
CA ALA A 41 -3.36 -13.51 7.70
C ALA A 41 -2.38 -14.63 7.30
N ARG A 42 -1.14 -14.33 6.91
CA ARG A 42 -0.11 -15.35 6.65
C ARG A 42 0.31 -16.04 7.96
N TRP A 43 0.60 -15.24 8.99
CA TRP A 43 0.94 -15.74 10.32
C TRP A 43 -0.13 -16.68 10.87
N TYR A 44 -1.41 -16.37 10.66
CA TYR A 44 -2.53 -17.25 11.04
C TYR A 44 -2.49 -18.61 10.32
N VAL A 45 -2.21 -18.63 9.02
CA VAL A 45 -2.12 -19.88 8.23
C VAL A 45 -0.88 -20.69 8.62
N ASP A 46 0.25 -20.02 8.88
CA ASP A 46 1.49 -20.68 9.33
C ASP A 46 1.30 -21.32 10.71
N GLY A 47 0.56 -20.66 11.61
CA GLY A 47 0.16 -21.23 12.91
C GLY A 47 -0.67 -22.50 12.76
N LEU A 48 -1.66 -22.50 11.86
CA LEU A 48 -2.44 -23.71 11.54
C LEU A 48 -1.58 -24.84 10.96
N GLY A 49 -0.56 -24.50 10.17
CA GLY A 49 0.41 -25.47 9.67
C GLY A 49 1.26 -26.07 10.80
N ALA A 50 1.69 -25.25 11.76
CA ALA A 50 2.43 -25.71 12.94
C ALA A 50 1.57 -26.67 13.78
N ASP A 51 0.31 -26.34 14.05
CA ASP A 51 -0.62 -27.21 14.78
C ASP A 51 -0.85 -28.55 14.06
N LEU A 52 -0.97 -28.51 12.73
CA LEU A 52 -1.09 -29.73 11.91
C LEU A 52 0.15 -30.62 12.09
N THR A 53 1.35 -30.05 12.00
CA THR A 53 2.59 -30.82 12.17
C THR A 53 2.77 -31.34 13.59
N ALA A 54 2.34 -30.59 14.61
CA ALA A 54 2.39 -31.00 16.01
C ALA A 54 1.46 -32.20 16.29
N SER A 55 0.34 -32.30 15.57
CA SER A 55 -0.56 -33.47 15.64
C SER A 55 -0.01 -34.73 14.95
N GLY A 56 1.16 -34.66 14.30
CA GLY A 56 1.76 -35.75 13.53
C GLY A 56 1.17 -35.93 12.12
N CYS A 57 0.17 -35.14 11.76
CA CYS A 57 -0.39 -35.11 10.42
C CYS A 57 0.47 -34.27 9.47
N LYS A 58 0.61 -34.71 8.21
CA LYS A 58 1.35 -33.98 7.17
C LYS A 58 0.55 -33.96 5.88
N VAL A 59 0.73 -32.89 5.09
CA VAL A 59 0.09 -32.76 3.77
C VAL A 59 0.82 -33.59 2.71
N GLU A 60 2.14 -33.69 2.81
CA GLU A 60 3.00 -34.40 1.84
C GLU A 60 2.91 -35.92 1.94
N LYS A 61 2.48 -36.46 3.09
CA LYS A 61 2.37 -37.89 3.33
C LYS A 61 0.96 -38.25 3.77
N ILE A 62 0.38 -39.26 3.13
CA ILE A 62 -0.93 -39.78 3.51
C ILE A 62 -0.78 -40.54 4.84
N VAL A 63 -1.28 -39.94 5.92
CA VAL A 63 -1.33 -40.56 7.26
C VAL A 63 -2.77 -41.01 7.53
N PRO A 64 -3.01 -42.30 7.85
CA PRO A 64 -4.35 -42.78 8.23
C PRO A 64 -4.91 -41.99 9.42
N GLY A 65 -6.18 -41.58 9.34
CA GLY A 65 -6.84 -40.78 10.39
C GLY A 65 -6.64 -39.25 10.28
N CYS A 66 -5.74 -38.77 9.42
CA CYS A 66 -5.48 -37.33 9.27
C CYS A 66 -6.35 -36.61 8.23
N GLY A 67 -7.37 -37.27 7.67
CA GLY A 67 -8.18 -36.70 6.57
C GLY A 67 -8.92 -35.39 6.94
N ILE A 68 -9.49 -35.32 8.14
CA ILE A 68 -10.20 -34.13 8.63
C ILE A 68 -9.26 -32.94 8.88
N PRO A 69 -8.19 -33.06 9.70
CA PRO A 69 -7.31 -31.91 9.97
C PRO A 69 -6.57 -31.43 8.72
N VAL A 70 -6.14 -32.35 7.84
CA VAL A 70 -5.52 -32.01 6.56
C VAL A 70 -6.50 -31.26 5.66
N ARG A 71 -7.75 -31.75 5.52
CA ARG A 71 -8.77 -31.07 4.70
C ARG A 71 -9.14 -29.70 5.24
N HIS A 72 -9.21 -29.53 6.56
CA HIS A 72 -9.44 -28.23 7.18
C HIS A 72 -8.32 -27.24 6.81
N TYR A 73 -7.05 -27.63 7.02
CA TYR A 73 -5.89 -26.82 6.63
C TYR A 73 -5.88 -26.46 5.14
N LEU A 74 -6.12 -27.43 4.25
CA LEU A 74 -6.20 -27.20 2.80
C LEU A 74 -7.33 -26.24 2.42
N SER A 75 -8.50 -26.36 3.06
CA SER A 75 -9.63 -25.46 2.76
C SER A 75 -9.35 -24.01 3.18
N VAL A 76 -8.75 -23.82 4.35
CA VAL A 76 -8.40 -22.49 4.87
C VAL A 76 -7.28 -21.89 4.03
N SER A 77 -6.21 -22.64 3.77
CA SER A 77 -5.07 -22.17 2.97
C SER A 77 -5.47 -21.79 1.55
N LEU A 78 -6.30 -22.58 0.86
CA LEU A 78 -6.80 -22.26 -0.49
C LEU A 78 -7.69 -21.01 -0.49
N TYR A 79 -8.59 -20.87 0.51
CA TYR A 79 -9.43 -19.70 0.65
C TYR A 79 -8.61 -18.43 0.86
N PHE A 80 -7.67 -18.46 1.80
CA PHE A 80 -6.78 -17.34 2.06
C PHE A 80 -5.92 -17.03 0.84
N ASN A 81 -5.27 -18.02 0.21
CA ASN A 81 -4.43 -17.80 -0.97
C ASN A 81 -5.18 -17.05 -2.09
N ARG A 82 -6.42 -17.45 -2.37
CA ARG A 82 -7.27 -16.78 -3.36
C ARG A 82 -7.60 -15.34 -2.96
N LEU A 83 -7.97 -15.12 -1.70
CA LEU A 83 -8.28 -13.79 -1.18
C LEU A 83 -7.05 -12.88 -1.22
N PHE A 84 -5.90 -13.38 -0.76
CA PHE A 84 -4.60 -12.72 -0.82
C PHE A 84 -4.25 -12.27 -2.23
N PHE A 85 -4.38 -13.15 -3.22
CA PHE A 85 -4.08 -12.81 -4.61
C PHE A 85 -4.96 -11.65 -5.09
N LEU A 86 -6.28 -11.77 -4.94
CA LEU A 86 -7.23 -10.73 -5.37
C LEU A 86 -7.01 -9.40 -4.64
N THR A 87 -6.90 -9.44 -3.32
CA THR A 87 -6.72 -8.24 -2.48
C THR A 87 -5.38 -7.57 -2.75
N SER A 88 -4.30 -8.33 -2.94
CA SER A 88 -2.97 -7.78 -3.29
C SER A 88 -3.00 -7.06 -4.65
N TRP A 89 -3.61 -7.67 -5.67
CA TRP A 89 -3.78 -7.04 -6.97
C TRP A 89 -4.62 -5.77 -6.87
N LEU A 90 -5.74 -5.82 -6.15
CA LEU A 90 -6.62 -4.67 -5.99
C LEU A 90 -5.92 -3.52 -5.24
N LEU A 91 -5.23 -3.81 -4.14
CA LEU A 91 -4.49 -2.81 -3.36
C LEU A 91 -3.30 -2.21 -4.11
N THR A 92 -2.76 -2.91 -5.11
CA THR A 92 -1.64 -2.41 -5.92
C THR A 92 -2.15 -1.58 -7.11
N VAL A 93 -3.17 -2.06 -7.82
CA VAL A 93 -3.66 -1.46 -9.07
C VAL A 93 -4.62 -0.30 -8.80
N LEU A 94 -5.53 -0.44 -7.83
CA LEU A 94 -6.59 0.55 -7.58
C LEU A 94 -6.01 1.94 -7.23
N PRO A 95 -4.99 2.10 -6.36
CA PRO A 95 -4.44 3.42 -6.06
C PRO A 95 -3.76 4.07 -7.26
N VAL A 96 -3.13 3.26 -8.13
CA VAL A 96 -2.50 3.75 -9.37
C VAL A 96 -3.55 4.27 -10.34
N LEU A 97 -4.65 3.52 -10.53
CA LEU A 97 -5.76 3.95 -11.39
C LEU A 97 -6.46 5.20 -10.86
N LEU A 98 -6.76 5.23 -9.56
CA LEU A 98 -7.36 6.40 -8.91
C LEU A 98 -6.43 7.62 -9.00
N GLY A 99 -5.14 7.44 -8.75
CA GLY A 99 -4.14 8.48 -8.89
C GLY A 99 -4.05 9.02 -10.32
N ALA A 100 -4.04 8.14 -11.33
CA ALA A 100 -4.02 8.54 -12.73
C ALA A 100 -5.28 9.30 -13.14
N PHE A 101 -6.45 8.83 -12.71
CA PHE A 101 -7.73 9.47 -13.03
C PHE A 101 -7.88 10.84 -12.37
N VAL A 102 -7.41 11.01 -11.13
CA VAL A 102 -7.47 12.28 -10.40
C VAL A 102 -6.39 13.25 -10.87
N ALA A 103 -5.20 12.77 -11.24
CA ALA A 103 -4.10 13.61 -11.70
C ALA A 103 -4.46 14.38 -12.98
N GLY A 104 -5.19 13.76 -13.91
CA GLY A 104 -5.57 14.37 -15.20
C GLY A 104 -6.34 15.69 -15.06
N PRO A 105 -7.50 15.71 -14.38
CA PRO A 105 -8.30 16.93 -14.20
C PRO A 105 -7.59 18.01 -13.38
N VAL A 106 -6.80 17.61 -12.36
CA VAL A 106 -6.03 18.55 -11.54
C VAL A 106 -4.96 19.25 -12.38
N VAL A 107 -4.22 18.49 -13.19
CA VAL A 107 -3.21 19.06 -14.10
C VAL A 107 -3.87 19.86 -15.22
N GLY A 108 -4.98 19.39 -15.78
CA GLY A 108 -5.76 20.09 -16.81
C GLY A 108 -6.24 21.47 -16.35
N ARG A 109 -6.79 21.56 -15.13
CA ARG A 109 -7.22 22.85 -14.55
C ARG A 109 -6.06 23.82 -14.31
N GLU A 110 -4.89 23.34 -13.91
CA GLU A 110 -3.70 24.20 -13.74
C GLU A 110 -3.17 24.73 -15.08
N LEU A 111 -3.28 23.93 -16.16
CA LEU A 111 -2.92 24.34 -17.51
C LEU A 111 -3.89 25.38 -18.08
N GLU A 112 -5.20 25.16 -17.95
CA GLU A 112 -6.24 26.08 -18.42
C GLU A 112 -6.24 27.40 -17.62
N SER A 113 -6.04 27.35 -16.31
CA SER A 113 -6.04 28.55 -15.45
C SER A 113 -4.77 29.40 -15.53
N GLY A 114 -3.72 28.93 -16.23
CA GLY A 114 -2.46 29.68 -16.37
C GLY A 114 -1.68 29.88 -15.07
N THR A 115 -2.10 29.25 -13.97
CA THR A 115 -1.49 29.37 -12.64
C THR A 115 -0.02 28.92 -12.60
N TYR A 116 0.39 28.07 -13.55
CA TYR A 116 1.79 27.68 -13.74
C TYR A 116 2.72 28.89 -13.99
N ARG A 117 2.22 29.97 -14.63
CA ARG A 117 3.03 31.17 -14.91
C ARG A 117 3.36 31.97 -13.67
N LEU A 118 2.43 32.06 -12.71
CA LEU A 118 2.64 32.73 -11.42
C LEU A 118 3.58 31.95 -10.51
N GLN A 119 3.57 30.61 -10.58
CA GLN A 119 4.50 29.78 -9.82
C GLN A 119 5.94 29.89 -10.36
N TRP A 120 6.10 30.03 -11.67
CA TRP A 120 7.42 30.21 -12.30
C TRP A 120 8.06 31.56 -11.99
N THR A 121 7.26 32.63 -11.86
CA THR A 121 7.80 33.93 -11.44
C THR A 121 8.18 33.95 -9.96
N GLN A 122 7.64 33.04 -9.15
CA GLN A 122 7.95 32.89 -7.71
C GLN A 122 9.03 31.84 -7.39
N SER A 123 9.97 31.58 -8.32
CA SER A 123 11.19 30.77 -8.10
C SER A 123 10.99 29.27 -7.85
N VAL A 124 9.84 28.69 -8.21
CA VAL A 124 9.66 27.23 -8.20
C VAL A 124 10.07 26.66 -9.55
N THR A 125 11.20 25.96 -9.62
CA THR A 125 11.63 25.25 -10.84
C THR A 125 10.65 24.11 -11.18
N PRO A 126 10.37 23.86 -12.48
CA PRO A 126 9.35 22.89 -12.90
C PRO A 126 9.66 21.45 -12.43
N GLY A 127 10.93 21.08 -12.31
CA GLY A 127 11.33 19.78 -11.75
C GLY A 127 10.96 19.61 -10.27
N ARG A 128 11.01 20.68 -9.47
CA ARG A 128 10.64 20.65 -8.05
C ARG A 128 9.12 20.56 -7.86
N TRP A 129 8.37 21.19 -8.76
CA TRP A 129 6.92 21.08 -8.83
C TRP A 129 6.48 19.65 -9.18
N LEU A 130 7.12 19.03 -10.18
CA LEU A 130 6.85 17.64 -10.56
C LEU A 130 7.21 16.67 -9.42
N ALA A 131 8.38 16.85 -8.80
CA ALA A 131 8.83 16.01 -7.68
C ALA A 131 7.87 16.06 -6.50
N GLY A 132 7.34 17.24 -6.14
CA GLY A 132 6.35 17.39 -5.07
C GLY A 132 5.05 16.62 -5.33
N LYS A 133 4.63 16.50 -6.60
CA LYS A 133 3.42 15.76 -6.99
C LYS A 133 3.64 14.25 -7.07
N LEU A 134 4.85 13.78 -7.41
CA LEU A 134 5.16 12.34 -7.54
C LEU A 134 5.68 11.67 -6.27
N LEU A 135 6.32 12.39 -5.35
CA LEU A 135 6.93 11.79 -4.15
C LEU A 135 5.91 11.14 -3.22
N LEU A 136 4.71 11.71 -3.11
CA LEU A 136 3.66 11.21 -2.23
C LEU A 136 3.08 9.85 -2.69
N PRO A 137 2.64 9.68 -3.95
CA PRO A 137 2.21 8.38 -4.44
C PRO A 137 3.36 7.36 -4.50
N ALA A 138 4.59 7.79 -4.83
CA ALA A 138 5.75 6.90 -4.83
C ALA A 138 6.08 6.34 -3.44
N ALA A 139 6.02 7.18 -2.39
CA ALA A 139 6.21 6.74 -1.02
C ALA A 139 5.11 5.77 -0.54
N GLY A 140 3.85 6.03 -0.92
CA GLY A 140 2.73 5.12 -0.65
C GLY A 140 2.91 3.75 -1.32
N ALA A 141 3.32 3.74 -2.59
CA ALA A 141 3.61 2.50 -3.31
C ALA A 141 4.76 1.71 -2.65
N LEU A 142 5.82 2.40 -2.20
CA LEU A 142 6.95 1.76 -1.53
C LEU A 142 6.60 1.12 -0.18
N LEU A 143 5.51 1.52 0.48
CA LEU A 143 5.05 0.89 1.72
C LEU A 143 4.27 -0.41 1.47
N VAL A 144 3.54 -0.48 0.35
CA VAL A 144 2.68 -1.63 0.01
C VAL A 144 3.49 -2.75 -0.65
N LEU A 145 4.45 -2.41 -1.51
CA LEU A 145 5.27 -3.38 -2.25
C LEU A 145 6.11 -4.34 -1.38
N PRO A 146 6.83 -3.93 -0.32
CA PRO A 146 7.60 -4.86 0.51
C PRO A 146 6.69 -5.78 1.33
N ALA A 147 5.49 -5.33 1.73
CA ALA A 147 4.53 -6.17 2.45
C ALA A 147 4.00 -7.32 1.57
N SER A 148 3.78 -7.08 0.28
CA SER A 148 3.34 -8.12 -0.66
C SER A 148 4.48 -9.04 -1.13
N VAL A 149 5.72 -8.55 -1.18
CA VAL A 149 6.91 -9.36 -1.52
C VAL A 149 7.35 -10.27 -0.36
N LEU A 150 7.36 -9.77 0.88
CA LEU A 150 7.62 -10.60 2.08
C LEU A 150 6.59 -11.71 2.28
N VAL A 151 5.40 -11.58 1.68
CA VAL A 151 4.31 -12.57 1.73
C VAL A 151 4.44 -13.66 0.63
N GLN A 152 5.25 -13.45 -0.40
CA GLN A 152 5.48 -14.44 -1.48
C GLN A 152 6.79 -15.23 -1.33
N GLY A 153 7.76 -14.70 -0.56
CA GLY A 153 9.01 -15.38 -0.21
C GLY A 153 8.85 -16.45 0.85
#